data_AF-A0A511MT24-F1
#
_entry.id   AF-A0A511MT24-F1
#
_cell.length_a   1.000
_cell.length_b   1.000
_cell.length_c   1.000
_cell.angle_alpha   90.00
_cell.angle_beta   90.00
_cell.angle_gamma   90.00
#
_symmetry.space_group_name_H-M   'P 1'
#
loop_
_entity.id
_entity.type
_entity.pdbx_description
1 polymer ?
#
loop_
_entity_poly.entity_id
_entity_poly.type
_entity_poly.pdbx_seq_one_letter_code
_entity_poly.pdbx_strand_id
1 'polypeptide(L)'
;MIGAVAKTDAAVARAGGQVFRALPGPVQLALLVFGLLFAMSACSIAWLDYQSYTPSPNVCRHDQAARAAELGCVPPQTVPTPAGWQR
;
A
#
# COMPACT_ATOMS: atom_id res chain seq x y z
N MET A 1 -3.53 -12.25 15.67
CA MET A 1 -4.74 -12.45 14.82
C MET A 1 -4.45 -12.52 13.31
N ILE A 2 -3.21 -12.31 12.86
CA ILE A 2 -2.79 -12.36 11.44
C ILE A 2 -3.15 -13.69 10.77
N GLY A 3 -3.08 -14.81 11.50
CA GLY A 3 -3.33 -16.14 10.94
C GLY A 3 -4.77 -16.42 10.49
N ALA A 4 -5.78 -15.72 11.03
CA ALA A 4 -7.16 -15.87 10.57
C ALA A 4 -7.40 -15.06 9.28
N VAL A 5 -6.87 -13.83 9.23
CA VAL A 5 -6.94 -12.95 8.05
C VAL A 5 -6.22 -13.58 6.86
N ALA A 6 -4.99 -14.05 7.06
CA ALA A 6 -4.19 -14.70 6.01
C ALA A 6 -4.87 -15.97 5.44
N LYS A 7 -5.61 -16.72 6.25
CA LYS A 7 -6.37 -17.90 5.78
C LYS A 7 -7.56 -17.48 4.92
N THR A 8 -8.26 -16.43 5.32
CA THR A 8 -9.39 -15.87 4.56
C THR A 8 -8.91 -15.30 3.23
N ASP A 9 -7.81 -14.54 3.22
CA ASP A 9 -7.22 -13.98 2.00
C ASP A 9 -6.80 -15.07 1.02
N ALA A 10 -6.17 -16.13 1.53
CA ALA A 10 -5.78 -17.28 0.72
C ALA A 10 -6.99 -18.02 0.14
N ALA A 11 -8.10 -18.12 0.89
CA ALA A 11 -9.33 -18.73 0.40
C ALA A 11 -9.99 -17.88 -0.70
N VAL A 12 -10.06 -16.57 -0.50
CA VAL A 12 -10.60 -15.61 -1.48
C VAL A 12 -9.75 -15.61 -2.75
N ALA A 13 -8.42 -15.60 -2.63
CA ALA A 13 -7.52 -15.64 -3.78
C ALA A 13 -7.69 -16.93 -4.61
N ARG A 14 -7.86 -18.08 -3.94
CA ARG A 14 -8.13 -19.37 -4.61
C ARG A 14 -9.48 -19.37 -5.34
N ALA A 15 -10.52 -18.90 -4.67
CA ALA A 15 -11.85 -18.81 -5.27
C ALA A 15 -11.86 -17.86 -6.48
N GLY A 16 -11.24 -16.68 -6.36
CA GLY A 16 -11.09 -15.73 -7.47
C GLY A 16 -10.32 -16.32 -8.65
N GLY A 17 -9.24 -17.06 -8.39
CA GLY A 17 -8.46 -17.72 -9.44
C GLY A 17 -9.23 -18.82 -10.18
N GLN A 18 -10.10 -19.56 -9.49
CA GLN A 18 -10.97 -20.56 -10.12
C GLN A 18 -12.02 -19.90 -11.02
N VAL A 19 -12.67 -18.84 -10.53
CA VAL A 19 -13.65 -18.06 -11.31
C VAL A 19 -13.00 -17.44 -12.55
N PHE A 20 -11.81 -16.85 -12.40
CA PHE A 20 -11.09 -16.27 -13.52
C PHE A 20 -10.80 -17.31 -14.63
N ARG A 21 -10.37 -18.51 -14.25
CA ARG A 21 -10.11 -19.60 -15.20
C ARG A 21 -11.35 -20.15 -15.88
N ALA A 22 -12.53 -19.97 -15.29
CA ALA A 22 -13.80 -20.37 -15.89
C ALA A 22 -14.27 -19.42 -17.01
N LEU A 23 -13.68 -18.22 -17.12
CA LEU A 23 -14.01 -17.25 -18.15
C LEU A 23 -13.46 -17.67 -19.53
N PRO A 24 -14.10 -17.25 -20.63
CA PRO A 24 -13.53 -17.40 -21.98
C PRO A 24 -12.19 -16.68 -22.11
N GLY A 25 -11.25 -17.25 -22.87
CA GLY A 25 -9.89 -16.71 -23.07
C GLY A 25 -9.81 -15.22 -23.44
N PRO A 26 -10.65 -14.70 -24.37
CA PRO A 26 -10.67 -13.28 -24.68
C PRO A 26 -11.07 -12.39 -23.49
N VAL A 27 -11.99 -12.86 -22.64
CA VAL A 27 -12.43 -12.14 -21.44
C VAL A 27 -11.33 -12.13 -20.39
N GLN A 28 -10.64 -13.24 -20.21
CA GLN A 28 -9.46 -13.31 -19.33
C GLN A 28 -8.39 -12.30 -19.75
N LEU A 29 -8.06 -12.26 -21.04
CA LEU A 29 -7.09 -11.31 -21.59
C LEU A 29 -7.53 -9.86 -21.34
N ALA A 30 -8.79 -9.55 -21.61
CA ALA A 30 -9.33 -8.20 -21.41
C ALA A 30 -9.22 -7.75 -19.94
N LEU A 31 -9.55 -8.63 -18.99
CA LEU A 31 -9.42 -8.34 -17.56
C LEU A 31 -7.95 -8.16 -17.13
N LEU A 32 -7.02 -8.96 -17.67
CA LEU A 32 -5.59 -8.81 -17.38
C LEU A 32 -5.04 -7.49 -17.92
N VAL A 33 -5.38 -7.14 -19.17
CA VAL A 33 -4.98 -5.87 -19.77
C VAL A 33 -5.56 -4.70 -18.99
N PHE A 34 -6.84 -4.76 -18.64
CA PHE A 34 -7.48 -3.71 -17.85
C PHE A 34 -6.85 -3.58 -16.46
N GLY A 35 -6.60 -4.70 -15.77
CA GLY A 35 -5.93 -4.71 -14.47
C GLY A 35 -4.52 -4.13 -14.54
N LEU A 36 -3.76 -4.45 -15.59
CA LEU A 36 -2.42 -3.89 -15.81
C LEU A 36 -2.47 -2.37 -16.03
N LEU A 37 -3.38 -1.89 -16.88
CA LEU A 37 -3.56 -0.46 -17.14
C LEU A 37 -3.97 0.28 -15.86
N PHE A 38 -4.87 -0.30 -15.07
CA PHE A 38 -5.27 0.25 -13.78
C PHE A 38 -4.07 0.35 -12.83
N ALA A 39 -3.28 -0.72 -12.68
CA ALA A 39 -2.09 -0.71 -11.84
C ALA A 39 -1.06 0.35 -12.26
N MET A 40 -0.81 0.48 -13.58
CA MET A 40 0.07 1.51 -14.11
C MET A 40 -0.46 2.92 -13.80
N SER A 41 -1.75 3.16 -14.02
CA SER A 41 -2.39 4.45 -13.75
C SER A 41 -2.33 4.83 -12.26
N ALA A 42 -2.57 3.88 -11.35
CA ALA A 42 -2.48 4.09 -9.92
C ALA A 42 -1.05 4.46 -9.50
N CYS A 43 -0.04 3.80 -10.09
CA CYS A 43 1.36 4.13 -9.86
C CYS A 43 1.72 5.53 -10.36
N SER A 44 1.22 5.92 -11.54
CA SER A 44 1.41 7.28 -12.07
C SER A 44 0.75 8.34 -11.19
N ILE A 45 -0.46 8.10 -10.69
CA ILE A 45 -1.15 9.02 -9.78
C ILE A 45 -0.37 9.16 -8.47
N ALA A 46 0.07 8.04 -7.87
CA ALA A 46 0.88 8.06 -6.66
C ALA A 46 2.20 8.83 -6.87
N TRP A 47 2.82 8.68 -8.05
CA TRP A 47 4.01 9.45 -8.40
C TRP A 47 3.73 10.95 -8.49
N LEU A 48 2.64 11.36 -9.14
CA LEU A 48 2.26 12.77 -9.25
C LEU A 48 1.92 13.38 -7.89
N ASP A 49 1.17 12.67 -7.05
CA ASP A 49 0.87 13.08 -5.68
C ASP A 49 2.15 13.34 -4.88
N TYR A 50 3.14 12.44 -5.01
CA TYR A 50 4.45 12.60 -4.40
C TYR A 50 5.21 13.84 -4.89
N GLN A 51 5.07 14.23 -6.17
CA GLN A 51 5.71 15.46 -6.67
C GLN A 51 5.06 16.73 -6.09
N SER A 52 3.76 16.70 -5.85
CA SER A 52 3.02 17.81 -5.21
C SER A 52 3.07 17.78 -3.68
N TYR A 53 3.73 16.79 -3.10
CA TYR A 53 3.78 16.62 -1.65
C TYR A 53 4.50 17.80 -0.99
N THR A 54 3.72 18.66 -0.35
CA THR A 54 4.25 19.66 0.59
C THR A 54 4.48 18.97 1.93
N PRO A 55 5.72 18.95 2.45
CA PRO A 55 5.98 18.36 3.76
C PRO A 55 5.12 19.05 4.81
N SER A 56 4.42 18.27 5.63
CA SER A 56 3.77 18.80 6.83
C SER A 56 4.84 19.55 7.65
N PRO A 57 4.65 20.85 7.92
CA PRO A 57 5.69 21.70 8.52
C PRO A 57 6.11 21.26 9.92
N ASN A 58 5.36 20.33 10.54
CA ASN A 58 5.52 19.98 11.93
C ASN A 58 6.12 18.60 12.16
N VAL A 59 6.28 17.74 11.15
CA VAL A 59 6.79 16.37 11.36
C VAL A 59 8.02 16.13 10.47
N CYS A 60 9.15 15.80 11.09
CA CYS A 60 10.36 15.47 10.36
C CYS A 60 10.18 14.19 9.55
N ARG A 61 10.74 14.15 8.33
CA ARG A 61 10.91 12.88 7.63
C ARG A 61 11.84 11.95 8.42
N HIS A 62 11.72 10.65 8.17
CA HIS A 62 12.49 9.63 8.88
C HIS A 62 14.01 9.83 8.76
N ASP A 63 14.49 10.28 7.60
CA ASP A 63 15.91 10.60 7.33
C ASP A 63 16.37 11.93 7.98
N GLN A 64 15.42 12.79 8.35
CA GLN A 64 15.67 14.12 8.90
C GLN A 64 15.57 14.17 10.45
N ALA A 65 15.14 13.08 11.08
CA ALA A 65 14.91 13.01 12.52
C ALA A 65 16.14 13.38 13.36
N ALA A 66 17.35 13.07 12.89
CA ALA A 66 18.60 13.42 13.57
C ALA A 66 18.90 14.93 13.60
N ARG A 67 18.31 15.71 12.68
CA ARG A 67 18.49 17.17 12.55
C ARG A 67 17.21 17.95 12.85
N ALA A 68 16.27 17.32 13.58
CA ALA A 68 14.96 17.89 13.88
C ALA A 68 15.02 19.30 14.48
N ALA A 69 15.97 19.52 15.41
CA ALA A 69 16.19 20.82 16.06
C ALA A 69 16.67 21.92 15.08
N GLU A 70 17.50 21.55 14.09
CA GLU A 70 18.01 22.49 13.08
C GLU A 70 16.95 22.82 12.02
N LEU A 71 16.07 21.85 11.72
CA LEU A 71 15.04 21.95 10.68
C LEU A 71 13.70 22.49 11.21
N GLY A 72 13.57 22.70 12.53
CA GLY A 72 12.35 23.24 13.15
C GLY A 72 11.14 22.30 13.07
N CYS A 73 11.36 20.99 12.97
CA CYS A 73 10.32 19.98 12.86
C CYS A 73 10.26 19.07 14.11
N VAL A 74 9.10 18.46 14.39
CA VAL A 74 8.94 17.52 15.50
C VAL A 74 9.32 16.11 15.03
N PRO A 75 10.19 15.37 15.74
CA PRO A 75 10.49 14.00 15.40
C PRO A 75 9.23 13.12 15.52
N PRO A 76 9.09 12.08 14.67
CA PRO A 76 7.93 11.18 14.73
C PRO A 76 7.81 10.54 16.11
N GLN A 77 6.61 10.65 16.69
CA GLN A 77 6.29 10.07 18.00
C GLN A 77 6.21 8.54 17.87
N THR A 78 6.77 7.81 18.83
CA THR A 78 6.58 6.36 18.92
C THR A 78 5.13 6.06 19.28
N VAL A 79 4.35 5.59 18.31
CA VAL A 79 3.01 5.06 18.57
C VAL A 79 3.15 3.70 19.28
N PRO A 80 2.44 3.46 20.40
CA PRO A 80 2.48 2.17 21.08
C PRO A 80 1.95 1.08 20.14
N THR A 81 2.70 -0.01 20.02
CA THR A 81 2.26 -1.17 19.25
C THR A 81 1.02 -1.77 19.92
N PRO A 82 -0.11 -1.97 19.20
CA PRO A 82 -1.28 -2.60 19.78
C PRO A 82 -0.95 -3.99 20.35
N ALA A 83 -1.62 -4.38 21.42
CA ALA A 83 -1.42 -5.69 22.04
C ALA A 83 -1.57 -6.83 21.00
N GLY A 84 -0.55 -7.69 20.90
CA GLY A 84 -0.54 -8.83 19.97
C GLY A 84 0.14 -8.59 18.62
N TRP A 85 0.84 -7.46 18.44
CA TRP A 85 1.69 -7.17 17.27
C TRP A 85 3.18 -7.21 17.66
N GLN A 86 4.00 -7.88 16.86
CA GLN A 86 5.47 -7.83 16.98
C GLN A 86 6.02 -6.80 15.98
N ARG A 87 7.00 -6.00 16.41
CA ARG A 87 7.75 -5.10 15.51
C ARG A 87 8.73 -5.89 14.65
#